data_AF-A0A815D6B0-F1
#
_entry.id   AF-A0A815D6B0-F1
#
_cell.length_a   1.000
_cell.length_b   1.000
_cell.length_c   1.000
_cell.angle_alpha   90.00
_cell.angle_beta   90.00
_cell.angle_gamma   90.00
#
_symmetry.space_group_name_H-M   'P 1'
#
loop_
_entity.id
_entity.type
_entity.pdbx_description
1 polymer ?
#
loop_
_entity_poly.entity_id
_entity_poly.type
_entity_poly.pdbx_seq_one_letter_code
_entity_poly.pdbx_strand_id
1 'polypeptide(L)'
;MASKSYFLLLITIISCQQLLLIQAESETKVEVQNEAVKIDENKPLNDFQDRCASTKCRDGETCVLNKDGDAECGCIPQCEDPKDERLMVCTKANHTYTSDCEFFQMQCWCRKKDERCTRPEAVTDVIDYFGRCQNIGVCTEFELDVFPKRMNIWLGEILDALFVRKDLDTKYAVLVDEARKMKLSNTEKWWRNAVLWEFCELDQTHDNAVNNEELARFVRSLKVLEHCIQPFLDHCDTDNDNKISSEEWGTCLGLDKDDMAFLKTFCSH
;
A
#
# COMPACT_ATOMS: atom_id res chain seq x y z
N MET A 1 -5.83 0.97 5.37
CA MET A 1 -4.76 1.99 5.59
C MET A 1 -3.63 1.66 4.61
N ALA A 2 -2.70 2.57 4.28
CA ALA A 2 -1.55 2.20 3.44
C ALA A 2 -0.43 1.66 4.34
N SER A 3 0.18 0.53 4.00
CA SER A 3 1.47 0.12 4.60
C SER A 3 2.46 1.27 4.46
N LYS A 4 3.17 1.62 5.52
CA LYS A 4 4.03 2.81 5.54
C LYS A 4 5.22 2.70 4.60
N SER A 5 5.61 1.48 4.21
CA SER A 5 6.56 1.16 3.13
C SER A 5 6.19 1.86 1.81
N TYR A 6 4.90 2.01 1.51
CA TYR A 6 4.37 2.68 0.30
C TYR A 6 4.85 4.13 0.17
N PHE A 7 4.88 4.88 1.28
CA PHE A 7 5.22 6.31 1.24
C PHE A 7 6.71 6.56 0.97
N LEU A 8 7.59 5.59 1.29
CA LEU A 8 9.03 5.73 1.10
C LEU A 8 9.49 5.42 -0.32
N LEU A 9 8.84 4.50 -1.02
CA LEU A 9 9.12 4.22 -2.45
C LEU A 9 8.96 5.47 -3.33
N LEU A 10 7.98 6.33 -2.99
CA LEU A 10 7.77 7.59 -3.69
C LEU A 10 8.83 8.67 -3.37
N ILE A 11 9.59 8.51 -2.27
CA ILE A 11 10.58 9.49 -1.79
C ILE A 11 12.02 9.08 -2.13
N THR A 12 12.37 7.80 -2.10
CA THR A 12 13.77 7.36 -2.37
C THR A 12 14.18 7.53 -3.83
N ILE A 13 13.24 7.46 -4.78
CA ILE A 13 13.48 7.76 -6.21
C ILE A 13 13.80 9.25 -6.42
N ILE A 14 13.40 10.14 -5.51
CA ILE A 14 13.74 11.57 -5.51
C ILE A 14 15.09 11.78 -4.78
N SER A 15 16.17 11.16 -5.28
CA SER A 15 17.52 11.38 -4.72
C SER A 15 18.68 11.33 -5.72
N CYS A 16 18.51 11.87 -6.94
CA CYS A 16 19.65 12.17 -7.81
C CYS A 16 19.48 13.42 -8.70
N GLN A 17 18.96 14.52 -8.14
CA GLN A 17 19.38 15.91 -8.43
C GLN A 17 18.62 16.91 -7.53
N GLN A 18 19.25 18.05 -7.25
CA GLN A 18 18.72 19.17 -6.44
C GLN A 18 18.52 18.92 -4.94
N LEU A 19 19.65 18.67 -4.26
CA LEU A 19 19.80 19.00 -2.83
C LEU A 19 20.79 20.16 -2.71
N LEU A 20 20.28 21.40 -2.83
CA LEU A 20 20.94 22.66 -2.47
C LEU A 20 19.90 23.79 -2.60
N LEU A 21 19.94 24.76 -1.66
CA LEU A 21 18.86 25.71 -1.34
C LEU A 21 17.66 24.96 -0.69
N ILE A 22 17.23 25.25 0.55
CA ILE A 22 17.16 26.55 1.23
C ILE A 22 17.65 26.43 2.70
N GLN A 23 18.54 27.34 3.11
CA GLN A 23 18.71 27.79 4.50
C GLN A 23 18.44 29.30 4.53
N ALA A 24 17.89 29.82 5.64
CA ALA A 24 17.30 31.18 5.78
C ALA A 24 16.07 31.38 4.88
N GLU A 25 14.97 32.06 5.25
CA GLU A 25 14.55 32.79 6.46
C GLU A 25 13.00 32.80 6.49
N SER A 26 12.24 33.17 7.53
CA SER A 26 12.52 33.71 8.88
C SER A 26 11.40 33.29 9.87
N GLU A 27 11.39 33.81 11.10
CA GLU A 27 10.28 33.61 12.05
C GLU A 27 9.10 34.55 11.76
N THR A 28 7.85 34.04 11.79
CA THR A 28 6.67 34.92 11.95
C THR A 28 5.64 34.25 12.86
N LYS A 29 5.50 34.81 14.05
CA LYS A 29 4.58 34.34 15.09
C LYS A 29 3.17 34.85 14.78
N VAL A 30 2.26 33.95 14.38
CA VAL A 30 0.83 34.28 14.24
C VAL A 30 0.10 33.77 15.48
N GLU A 31 -0.37 34.70 16.32
CA GLU A 31 -1.30 34.37 17.41
C GLU A 31 -2.67 34.03 16.83
N VAL A 32 -3.07 32.77 16.95
CA VAL A 32 -4.44 32.36 16.67
C VAL A 32 -5.29 32.73 17.88
N GLN A 33 -6.16 33.73 17.73
CA GLN A 33 -7.16 34.06 18.73
C GLN A 33 -8.25 32.97 18.73
N ASN A 34 -8.39 32.27 19.85
CA ASN A 34 -9.45 31.29 20.05
C ASN A 34 -10.80 31.99 20.25
N GLU A 35 -11.49 32.33 19.16
CA GLU A 35 -12.91 32.64 19.22
C GLU A 35 -13.70 31.32 19.36
N ALA A 36 -14.30 31.13 20.54
CA ALA A 36 -15.12 29.95 20.81
C ALA A 36 -16.39 29.98 19.95
N VAL A 37 -16.49 29.06 18.99
CA VAL A 37 -17.71 28.80 18.23
C VAL A 37 -18.80 28.38 19.21
N LYS A 38 -19.79 29.26 19.40
CA LYS A 38 -20.99 28.92 20.17
C LYS A 38 -21.80 27.91 19.39
N ILE A 39 -21.88 26.69 19.92
CA ILE A 39 -22.79 25.66 19.42
C ILE A 39 -24.22 26.10 19.77
N ASP A 40 -25.04 26.31 18.74
CA ASP A 40 -26.48 26.56 18.89
C ASP A 40 -27.19 25.21 18.99
N GLU A 41 -27.69 24.87 20.16
CA GLU A 41 -28.35 23.60 20.46
C GLU A 41 -29.74 23.44 19.80
N ASN A 42 -30.21 24.42 19.01
CA ASN A 42 -31.50 24.37 18.30
C ASN A 42 -31.39 24.32 16.76
N LYS A 43 -30.23 23.95 16.20
CA LYS A 43 -30.13 23.59 14.79
C LYS A 43 -30.30 22.07 14.63
N PRO A 44 -31.25 21.57 13.81
CA PRO A 44 -31.34 20.13 13.56
C PRO A 44 -30.03 19.63 12.96
N LEU A 45 -29.49 18.55 13.54
CA LEU A 45 -28.34 17.84 13.00
C LEU A 45 -28.68 17.38 11.58
N ASN A 46 -27.71 17.47 10.68
CA ASN A 46 -27.96 17.34 9.24
C ASN A 46 -28.29 15.88 8.87
N ASP A 47 -29.57 15.55 8.73
CA ASP A 47 -30.13 14.20 8.43
C ASP A 47 -29.39 13.44 7.31
N PHE A 48 -28.90 14.16 6.31
CA PHE A 48 -28.06 13.63 5.23
C PHE A 48 -26.80 12.89 5.74
N GLN A 49 -26.20 13.38 6.82
CA GLN A 49 -24.92 12.92 7.33
C GLN A 49 -25.08 11.61 8.12
N ASP A 50 -26.18 11.42 8.86
CA ASP A 50 -26.43 10.19 9.63
C ASP A 50 -26.78 8.99 8.73
N ARG A 51 -27.57 9.20 7.67
CA ARG A 51 -28.02 8.09 6.80
C ARG A 51 -26.91 7.48 5.95
N CYS A 52 -25.97 8.29 5.46
CA CYS A 52 -24.81 7.80 4.70
C CYS A 52 -23.57 7.46 5.56
N ALA A 53 -23.47 7.91 6.83
CA ALA A 53 -22.27 7.70 7.66
C ALA A 53 -21.91 6.22 7.90
N SER A 54 -22.89 5.33 7.90
CA SER A 54 -22.70 3.88 8.14
C SER A 54 -22.70 3.02 6.87
N THR A 55 -23.05 3.59 5.71
CA THR A 55 -23.19 2.85 4.45
C THR A 55 -21.82 2.68 3.78
N LYS A 56 -21.26 1.47 3.83
CA LYS A 56 -20.08 1.09 3.05
C LYS A 56 -20.49 0.67 1.64
N CYS A 57 -20.07 1.44 0.65
CA CYS A 57 -20.22 1.13 -0.77
C CYS A 57 -19.02 0.36 -1.33
N ARG A 58 -19.15 -0.20 -2.54
CA ARG A 58 -18.03 -0.86 -3.23
C ARG A 58 -17.07 0.16 -3.81
N ASP A 59 -15.88 -0.30 -4.22
CA ASP A 59 -14.98 0.55 -5.00
C ASP A 59 -15.67 1.07 -6.27
N GLY A 60 -15.46 2.36 -6.56
CA GLY A 60 -16.13 3.05 -7.66
C GLY A 60 -17.55 3.54 -7.34
N GLU A 61 -18.04 3.31 -6.12
CA GLU A 61 -19.34 3.79 -5.65
C GLU A 61 -19.20 4.81 -4.50
N THR A 62 -20.21 5.66 -4.34
CA THR A 62 -20.38 6.60 -3.24
C THR A 62 -21.82 6.58 -2.74
N CYS A 63 -22.03 6.85 -1.45
CA CYS A 63 -23.36 6.90 -0.88
C CYS A 63 -24.10 8.16 -1.36
N VAL A 64 -25.32 7.97 -1.88
CA VAL A 64 -26.26 9.02 -2.30
C VAL A 64 -27.63 8.72 -1.70
N LEU A 65 -28.43 9.75 -1.44
CA LEU A 65 -29.83 9.54 -1.05
C LEU A 65 -30.71 9.43 -2.30
N ASN A 66 -31.61 8.45 -2.30
CA ASN A 66 -32.65 8.32 -3.31
C ASN A 66 -33.79 9.36 -3.09
N LYS A 67 -34.83 9.33 -3.93
CA LYS A 67 -35.95 10.28 -3.84
C LYS A 67 -36.81 10.13 -2.58
N ASP A 68 -36.77 8.95 -1.97
CA ASP A 68 -37.48 8.59 -0.74
C ASP A 68 -36.61 8.85 0.52
N GLY A 69 -35.39 9.36 0.32
CA GLY A 69 -34.41 9.70 1.34
C GLY A 69 -33.50 8.54 1.77
N ASP A 70 -33.67 7.33 1.24
CA ASP A 70 -32.87 6.16 1.61
C ASP A 70 -31.47 6.20 0.99
N ALA A 71 -30.49 5.69 1.74
CA ALA A 71 -29.11 5.58 1.30
C ALA A 71 -28.93 4.47 0.25
N GLU A 72 -28.43 4.81 -0.93
CA GLU A 72 -28.03 3.89 -2.00
C GLU A 72 -26.57 4.16 -2.41
N CYS A 73 -25.84 3.12 -2.83
CA CYS A 73 -24.53 3.26 -3.44
C CYS A 73 -24.65 3.59 -4.93
N GLY A 74 -24.49 4.86 -5.30
CA GLY A 74 -24.38 5.32 -6.68
C GLY A 74 -22.95 5.22 -7.20
N CYS A 75 -22.72 5.21 -8.51
CA CYS A 75 -21.34 5.30 -9.03
C CYS A 75 -20.75 6.68 -8.74
N ILE A 76 -19.44 6.75 -8.48
CA ILE A 76 -18.72 8.01 -8.30
C ILE A 76 -19.02 8.95 -9.48
N PRO A 77 -19.44 10.21 -9.26
CA PRO A 77 -19.85 11.10 -10.34
C PRO A 77 -18.66 11.67 -11.13
N GLN A 78 -17.56 11.96 -10.44
CA GLN A 78 -16.33 12.53 -11.00
C GLN A 78 -15.14 12.08 -10.13
N CYS A 79 -14.04 11.72 -10.79
CA CYS A 79 -12.74 11.50 -10.16
C CYS A 79 -11.89 12.77 -10.29
N GLU A 80 -10.93 12.95 -9.38
CA GLU A 80 -9.87 13.95 -9.57
C GLU A 80 -8.86 13.44 -10.60
N ASP A 81 -8.41 14.31 -11.51
CA ASP A 81 -7.33 13.98 -12.45
C ASP A 81 -5.97 14.21 -11.78
N PRO A 82 -5.21 13.16 -11.41
CA PRO A 82 -3.92 13.34 -10.78
C PRO A 82 -2.91 13.93 -11.78
N LYS A 83 -2.07 14.85 -11.30
CA LYS A 83 -0.96 15.43 -12.09
C LYS A 83 0.28 14.52 -12.16
N ASP A 84 0.32 13.47 -11.34
CA ASP A 84 1.45 12.56 -11.21
C ASP A 84 1.14 11.26 -11.96
N GLU A 85 1.92 10.93 -12.99
CA GLU A 85 1.73 9.70 -13.78
C GLU A 85 1.86 8.42 -12.93
N ARG A 86 2.50 8.49 -11.75
CA ARG A 86 2.59 7.37 -10.80
C ARG A 86 1.25 7.00 -10.15
N LEU A 87 0.25 7.90 -10.23
CA LEU A 87 -1.11 7.66 -9.73
C LEU A 87 -2.06 7.08 -10.79
N MET A 88 -1.61 6.98 -12.05
CA MET A 88 -2.31 6.21 -13.08
C MET A 88 -2.35 4.72 -12.70
N VAL A 89 -3.16 3.93 -13.41
CA VAL A 89 -3.17 2.47 -13.26
C VAL A 89 -3.10 1.77 -14.60
N CYS A 90 -2.37 0.66 -14.65
CA CYS A 90 -2.42 -0.32 -15.72
C CYS A 90 -3.18 -1.56 -15.25
N THR A 91 -4.06 -2.10 -16.08
CA THR A 91 -4.83 -3.31 -15.77
C THR A 91 -4.27 -4.57 -16.43
N LYS A 92 -4.75 -5.76 -16.02
CA LYS A 92 -4.33 -7.04 -16.64
C LYS A 92 -4.75 -7.14 -18.12
N ALA A 93 -5.80 -6.44 -18.55
CA ALA A 93 -6.14 -6.27 -19.96
C ALA A 93 -5.22 -5.28 -20.72
N ASN A 94 -4.15 -4.78 -20.09
CA ASN A 94 -3.21 -3.79 -20.63
C ASN A 94 -3.90 -2.45 -20.99
N HIS A 95 -4.91 -2.05 -20.22
CA HIS A 95 -5.56 -0.74 -20.33
C HIS A 95 -5.04 0.23 -19.27
N THR A 96 -4.73 1.46 -19.70
CA THR A 96 -4.36 2.56 -18.79
C THR A 96 -5.59 3.41 -18.44
N TYR A 97 -5.71 3.74 -17.16
CA TYR A 97 -6.65 4.73 -16.61
C TYR A 97 -5.86 5.84 -15.89
N THR A 98 -6.42 7.05 -15.79
CA THR A 98 -5.79 8.21 -15.15
C THR A 98 -5.62 8.04 -13.65
N SER A 99 -6.47 7.23 -13.02
CA SER A 99 -6.46 6.91 -11.59
C SER A 99 -7.10 5.55 -11.32
N ASP A 100 -6.86 5.01 -10.13
CA ASP A 100 -7.64 3.90 -9.57
C ASP A 100 -9.14 4.25 -9.46
N CYS A 101 -9.46 5.50 -9.08
CA CYS A 101 -10.82 6.03 -9.09
C CYS A 101 -11.49 5.88 -10.47
N GLU A 102 -10.85 6.31 -11.56
CA GLU A 102 -11.42 6.21 -12.91
C GLU A 102 -11.67 4.74 -13.31
N PHE A 103 -10.73 3.84 -12.98
CA PHE A 103 -10.88 2.41 -13.21
C PHE A 103 -12.12 1.85 -12.49
N PHE A 104 -12.25 2.07 -11.18
CA PHE A 104 -13.40 1.55 -10.42
C PHE A 104 -14.72 2.25 -10.79
N GLN A 105 -14.70 3.53 -11.13
CA GLN A 105 -15.83 4.26 -11.69
C GLN A 105 -16.34 3.61 -12.98
N MET A 106 -15.42 3.24 -13.90
CA MET A 106 -15.74 2.50 -15.12
C MET A 106 -16.36 1.13 -14.81
N GLN A 107 -15.79 0.38 -13.86
CA GLN A 107 -16.38 -0.88 -13.39
C GLN A 107 -17.82 -0.69 -12.87
N CYS A 108 -18.07 0.37 -12.11
CA CYS A 108 -19.41 0.66 -11.59
C CYS A 108 -20.40 0.98 -12.71
N TRP A 109 -20.05 1.87 -13.65
CA TRP A 109 -20.90 2.22 -14.80
C TRP A 109 -21.26 0.98 -15.62
N CYS A 110 -20.27 0.14 -15.94
CA CYS A 110 -20.50 -1.07 -16.71
C CYS A 110 -21.31 -2.14 -15.95
N ARG A 111 -21.08 -2.29 -14.63
CA ARG A 111 -21.90 -3.16 -13.76
C ARG A 111 -23.37 -2.70 -13.68
N LYS A 112 -23.62 -1.40 -13.60
CA LYS A 112 -24.97 -0.81 -13.58
C LYS A 112 -25.61 -0.62 -14.96
N LYS A 113 -24.89 -0.93 -16.06
CA LYS A 113 -25.30 -0.69 -17.45
C LYS A 113 -25.63 0.78 -17.74
N ASP A 114 -24.86 1.69 -17.13
CA ASP A 114 -24.93 3.13 -17.34
C ASP A 114 -24.43 3.48 -18.76
N GLU A 115 -25.01 4.49 -19.40
CA GLU A 115 -24.63 4.95 -20.74
C GLU A 115 -23.16 5.42 -20.83
N ARG A 116 -22.55 5.78 -19.69
CA ARG A 116 -21.12 6.15 -19.58
C ARG A 116 -20.16 4.95 -19.61
N CYS A 117 -20.66 3.71 -19.59
CA CYS A 117 -19.81 2.53 -19.77
C CYS A 117 -19.20 2.51 -21.18
N THR A 118 -17.89 2.76 -21.28
CA THR A 118 -17.14 2.68 -22.55
C THR A 118 -16.35 1.38 -22.72
N ARG A 119 -16.17 0.60 -21.64
CA ARG A 119 -15.37 -0.64 -21.61
C ARG A 119 -16.05 -1.75 -20.80
N PRO A 120 -17.00 -2.51 -21.37
CA PRO A 120 -17.71 -3.58 -20.65
C PRO A 120 -16.81 -4.63 -20.00
N GLU A 121 -15.64 -4.89 -20.59
CA GLU A 121 -14.61 -5.81 -20.09
C GLU A 121 -14.01 -5.38 -18.75
N ALA A 122 -14.07 -4.09 -18.39
CA ALA A 122 -13.55 -3.57 -17.13
C ALA A 122 -14.17 -4.27 -15.91
N VAL A 123 -15.42 -4.73 -15.99
CA VAL A 123 -16.17 -5.37 -14.89
C VAL A 123 -15.46 -6.60 -14.30
N THR A 124 -14.67 -7.31 -15.11
CA THR A 124 -13.90 -8.50 -14.71
C THR A 124 -12.39 -8.28 -14.72
N ASP A 125 -11.93 -7.10 -15.15
CA ASP A 125 -10.53 -6.72 -15.16
C ASP A 125 -10.06 -6.33 -13.76
N VAL A 126 -8.74 -6.28 -13.54
CA VAL A 126 -8.13 -5.87 -12.27
C VAL A 126 -6.89 -5.02 -12.52
N ILE A 127 -6.59 -4.10 -11.61
CA ILE A 127 -5.32 -3.35 -11.62
C ILE A 127 -4.17 -4.34 -11.48
N ASP A 128 -3.21 -4.23 -12.40
CA ASP A 128 -1.98 -5.02 -12.43
C ASP A 128 -0.81 -4.25 -11.79
N TYR A 129 -0.72 -2.94 -12.03
CA TYR A 129 0.22 -2.03 -11.36
C TYR A 129 -0.19 -0.56 -11.42
N PHE A 130 0.42 0.26 -10.54
CA PHE A 130 0.34 1.71 -10.58
C PHE A 130 1.35 2.28 -11.59
N GLY A 131 0.93 3.32 -12.31
CA GLY A 131 1.61 3.87 -13.49
C GLY A 131 0.89 3.55 -14.81
N ARG A 132 1.33 4.20 -15.88
CA ARG A 132 0.90 3.94 -17.27
C ARG A 132 1.32 2.53 -17.72
N CYS A 133 0.49 1.88 -18.55
CA CYS A 133 0.87 0.60 -19.16
C CYS A 133 2.14 0.73 -20.02
N GLN A 134 3.08 -0.18 -19.78
CA GLN A 134 4.38 -0.28 -20.44
C GLN A 134 4.84 -1.73 -20.52
N ASN A 135 5.89 -1.98 -21.32
CA ASN A 135 6.50 -3.30 -21.42
C ASN A 135 7.37 -3.58 -20.19
N ILE A 136 6.91 -4.47 -19.32
CA ILE A 136 7.68 -4.99 -18.19
C ILE A 136 8.32 -6.32 -18.63
N GLY A 137 9.64 -6.43 -18.46
CA GLY A 137 10.40 -7.62 -18.85
C GLY A 137 10.00 -8.88 -18.07
N VAL A 138 10.28 -10.05 -18.63
CA VAL A 138 10.13 -11.32 -17.91
C VAL A 138 11.24 -11.46 -16.86
N CYS A 139 10.91 -11.98 -15.68
CA CYS A 139 11.91 -12.30 -14.67
C CYS A 139 12.71 -13.52 -15.13
N THR A 140 14.01 -13.37 -15.30
CA THR A 140 14.90 -14.48 -15.62
C THR A 140 15.24 -15.31 -14.37
N GLU A 141 15.57 -16.58 -14.55
CA GLU A 141 15.97 -17.48 -13.45
C GLU A 141 17.13 -16.91 -12.62
N PHE A 142 18.09 -16.24 -13.27
CA PHE A 142 19.20 -15.57 -12.59
C PHE A 142 18.75 -14.36 -11.77
N GLU A 143 17.86 -13.53 -12.29
CA GLU A 143 17.29 -12.40 -11.53
C GLU A 143 16.49 -12.90 -10.32
N LEU A 144 15.77 -14.01 -10.48
CA LEU A 144 14.99 -14.65 -9.42
C LEU A 144 15.88 -15.20 -8.28
N ASP A 145 17.02 -15.86 -8.57
CA ASP A 145 17.95 -16.34 -7.52
C ASP A 145 18.57 -15.21 -6.68
N VAL A 146 18.82 -14.04 -7.30
CA VAL A 146 19.42 -12.90 -6.61
C VAL A 146 18.38 -11.97 -5.97
N PHE A 147 17.10 -12.08 -6.37
CA PHE A 147 16.02 -11.21 -5.90
C PHE A 147 15.83 -11.23 -4.36
N PRO A 148 15.73 -12.39 -3.67
CA PRO A 148 15.54 -12.43 -2.21
C PRO A 148 16.65 -11.69 -1.46
N LYS A 149 17.91 -11.87 -1.90
CA LYS A 149 19.09 -11.23 -1.29
C LYS A 149 19.04 -9.71 -1.44
N ARG A 150 18.60 -9.21 -2.61
CA ARG A 150 18.40 -7.77 -2.88
C ARG A 150 17.25 -7.21 -2.03
N MET A 151 16.10 -7.89 -2.03
CA MET A 151 14.90 -7.50 -1.28
C MET A 151 15.18 -7.44 0.23
N ASN A 152 15.86 -8.45 0.79
CA ASN A 152 16.25 -8.49 2.19
C ASN A 152 17.10 -7.27 2.62
N ILE A 153 18.17 -6.98 1.88
CA ILE A 153 19.03 -5.82 2.16
C ILE A 153 18.23 -4.52 2.04
N TRP A 154 17.40 -4.40 1.00
CA TRP A 154 16.55 -3.22 0.77
C TRP A 154 15.54 -3.00 1.91
N LEU A 155 14.81 -4.04 2.34
CA LEU A 155 13.92 -3.98 3.51
C LEU A 155 14.67 -3.52 4.77
N GLY A 156 15.90 -4.00 4.96
CA GLY A 156 16.78 -3.55 6.04
C GLY A 156 17.06 -2.05 6.05
N GLU A 157 17.32 -1.44 4.89
CA GLU A 157 17.50 0.02 4.77
C GLU A 157 16.17 0.79 4.89
N ILE A 158 15.05 0.23 4.43
CA ILE A 158 13.71 0.83 4.56
C ILE A 158 13.27 0.89 6.03
N LEU A 159 13.44 -0.21 6.79
CA LEU A 159 13.14 -0.26 8.21
C LEU A 159 13.92 0.83 8.99
N ASP A 160 15.21 0.97 8.70
CA ASP A 160 16.04 2.02 9.32
C ASP A 160 15.57 3.43 8.93
N ALA A 161 15.26 3.64 7.65
CA ALA A 161 14.79 4.92 7.13
C ALA A 161 13.43 5.35 7.72
N LEU A 162 12.49 4.42 7.91
CA LEU A 162 11.21 4.67 8.58
C LEU A 162 11.42 5.06 10.05
N PHE A 163 12.33 4.39 10.75
CA PHE A 163 12.64 4.70 12.15
C PHE A 163 13.28 6.10 12.30
N VAL A 164 14.25 6.44 11.45
CA VAL A 164 14.91 7.76 11.46
C VAL A 164 13.91 8.90 11.19
N ARG A 165 12.93 8.69 10.29
CA ARG A 165 11.88 9.67 9.99
C ARG A 165 10.78 9.74 11.05
N LYS A 166 10.72 8.77 11.97
CA LYS A 166 9.64 8.55 12.95
C LYS A 166 8.30 8.14 12.31
N ASP A 167 8.35 7.56 11.12
CA ASP A 167 7.19 7.00 10.45
C ASP A 167 6.89 5.58 10.95
N LEU A 168 7.92 4.83 11.37
CA LEU A 168 7.77 3.46 11.91
C LEU A 168 6.89 3.43 13.16
N ASP A 169 6.06 2.39 13.31
CA ASP A 169 5.36 2.14 14.57
C ASP A 169 6.36 1.84 15.71
N THR A 170 6.08 2.35 16.91
CA THR A 170 6.98 2.20 18.06
C THR A 170 7.12 0.74 18.49
N LYS A 171 6.17 -0.15 18.17
CA LYS A 171 6.28 -1.59 18.47
C LYS A 171 7.48 -2.25 17.76
N TYR A 172 7.88 -1.73 16.61
CA TYR A 172 9.02 -2.27 15.84
C TYR A 172 10.38 -1.65 16.22
N ALA A 173 10.45 -0.69 17.15
CA ALA A 173 11.71 -0.06 17.54
C ALA A 173 12.78 -1.06 18.02
N VAL A 174 12.35 -2.13 18.71
CA VAL A 174 13.23 -3.22 19.15
C VAL A 174 13.90 -3.93 17.98
N LEU A 175 13.16 -4.15 16.87
CA LEU A 175 13.67 -4.80 15.67
C LEU A 175 14.77 -3.96 15.01
N VAL A 176 14.60 -2.63 14.99
CA VAL A 176 15.59 -1.67 14.45
C VAL A 176 16.85 -1.66 15.31
N ASP A 177 16.72 -1.56 16.64
CA ASP A 177 17.85 -1.49 17.56
C ASP A 177 18.72 -2.76 17.50
N GLU A 178 18.09 -3.92 17.35
CA GLU A 178 18.79 -5.20 17.13
C GLU A 178 19.47 -5.25 15.76
N ALA A 179 18.76 -4.90 14.68
CA ALA A 179 19.33 -4.87 13.32
C ALA A 179 20.56 -3.96 13.24
N ARG A 180 20.51 -2.78 13.88
CA ARG A 180 21.63 -1.85 14.00
C ARG A 180 22.82 -2.45 14.75
N LYS A 181 22.57 -3.12 15.89
CA LYS A 181 23.64 -3.81 16.64
C LYS A 181 24.31 -4.88 15.79
N MET A 182 23.52 -5.73 15.11
CA MET A 182 24.01 -6.77 14.20
C MET A 182 24.85 -6.17 13.04
N LYS A 183 24.37 -5.07 12.43
CA LYS A 183 25.07 -4.37 11.34
C LYS A 183 26.40 -3.78 11.82
N LEU A 184 26.44 -3.21 13.04
CA LEU A 184 27.67 -2.68 13.65
C LEU A 184 28.67 -3.78 14.04
N SER A 185 28.21 -4.97 14.43
CA SER A 185 29.07 -6.12 14.73
C SER A 185 29.45 -6.97 13.51
N ASN A 186 29.10 -6.55 12.29
CA ASN A 186 29.24 -7.32 11.05
C ASN A 186 28.62 -8.73 11.13
N THR A 187 27.52 -8.87 11.87
CA THR A 187 26.76 -10.12 11.95
C THR A 187 25.98 -10.33 10.66
N GLU A 188 26.03 -11.55 10.11
CA GLU A 188 25.23 -11.93 8.95
C GLU A 188 23.72 -11.82 9.25
N LYS A 189 22.91 -11.69 8.18
CA LYS A 189 21.44 -11.57 8.26
C LYS A 189 20.92 -10.44 9.18
N TRP A 190 21.64 -9.34 9.35
CA TRP A 190 21.14 -8.14 10.08
C TRP A 190 19.77 -7.63 9.56
N TRP A 191 19.44 -7.94 8.30
CA TRP A 191 18.17 -7.65 7.64
C TRP A 191 16.99 -8.52 8.10
N ARG A 192 17.20 -9.62 8.84
CA ARG A 192 16.14 -10.56 9.24
C ARG A 192 14.99 -9.86 9.98
N ASN A 193 15.33 -8.86 10.80
CA ASN A 193 14.40 -8.05 11.57
C ASN A 193 13.51 -7.16 10.69
N ALA A 194 13.93 -6.83 9.47
CA ALA A 194 13.10 -6.14 8.49
C ALA A 194 12.20 -7.09 7.70
N VAL A 195 12.66 -8.33 7.42
CA VAL A 195 11.82 -9.40 6.86
C VAL A 195 10.69 -9.78 7.84
N LEU A 196 11.01 -9.81 9.13
CA LEU A 196 10.05 -9.97 10.23
C LEU A 196 8.99 -8.85 10.23
N TRP A 197 9.45 -7.60 10.22
CA TRP A 197 8.59 -6.41 10.25
C TRP A 197 7.67 -6.30 9.02
N GLU A 198 8.17 -6.46 7.80
CA GLU A 198 7.37 -6.30 6.58
C GLU A 198 6.24 -7.35 6.52
N PHE A 199 6.46 -8.58 7.00
CA PHE A 199 5.37 -9.56 7.13
C PHE A 199 4.26 -9.06 8.05
N CYS A 200 4.61 -8.53 9.24
CA CYS A 200 3.61 -8.00 10.17
C CYS A 200 2.85 -6.76 9.64
N GLU A 201 3.45 -5.97 8.74
CA GLU A 201 2.78 -4.83 8.09
C GLU A 201 1.88 -5.26 6.91
N LEU A 202 2.16 -6.42 6.32
CA LEU A 202 1.37 -7.02 5.25
C LEU A 202 0.17 -7.82 5.79
N ASP A 203 0.38 -8.64 6.83
CA ASP A 203 -0.67 -9.41 7.55
C ASP A 203 -1.55 -8.48 8.40
N GLN A 204 -2.57 -7.91 7.75
CA GLN A 204 -3.57 -7.02 8.34
C GLN A 204 -4.74 -7.81 8.95
N THR A 205 -4.97 -9.06 8.52
CA THR A 205 -5.95 -9.96 9.13
C THR A 205 -5.45 -10.63 10.41
N HIS A 206 -4.14 -10.61 10.66
CA HIS A 206 -3.45 -11.28 11.77
C HIS A 206 -3.71 -12.81 11.80
N ASP A 207 -3.94 -13.43 10.63
CA ASP A 207 -4.12 -14.89 10.50
C ASP A 207 -2.81 -15.65 10.21
N ASN A 208 -1.66 -14.98 10.31
CA ASN A 208 -0.30 -15.51 10.07
C ASN A 208 -0.08 -15.99 8.61
N ALA A 209 -0.85 -15.45 7.67
CA ALA A 209 -0.68 -15.69 6.24
C ALA A 209 -1.13 -14.46 5.44
N VAL A 210 -0.24 -13.89 4.62
CA VAL A 210 -0.58 -12.72 3.80
C VAL A 210 -1.32 -13.17 2.55
N ASN A 211 -2.54 -12.67 2.35
CA ASN A 211 -3.37 -13.04 1.21
C ASN A 211 -3.22 -12.07 0.00
N ASN A 212 -3.80 -12.46 -1.14
CA ASN A 212 -3.75 -11.69 -2.38
C ASN A 212 -4.28 -10.24 -2.26
N GLU A 213 -5.28 -9.95 -1.42
CA GLU A 213 -5.80 -8.59 -1.26
C GLU A 213 -4.83 -7.68 -0.49
N GLU A 214 -4.12 -8.25 0.48
CA GLU A 214 -3.08 -7.58 1.27
C GLU A 214 -1.82 -7.32 0.44
N LEU A 215 -1.35 -8.33 -0.29
CA LEU A 215 -0.22 -8.20 -1.23
C LEU A 215 -0.53 -7.25 -2.39
N ALA A 216 -1.79 -7.15 -2.84
CA ALA A 216 -2.15 -6.44 -4.06
C ALA A 216 -1.59 -5.02 -4.12
N ARG A 217 -1.68 -4.23 -3.04
CA ARG A 217 -1.19 -2.84 -3.05
C ARG A 217 0.34 -2.78 -3.12
N PHE A 218 1.03 -3.64 -2.38
CA PHE A 218 2.49 -3.72 -2.36
C PHE A 218 3.03 -4.12 -3.74
N VAL A 219 2.54 -5.22 -4.30
CA VAL A 219 2.91 -5.73 -5.63
C VAL A 219 2.60 -4.70 -6.71
N ARG A 220 1.39 -4.13 -6.76
CA ARG A 220 1.01 -3.11 -7.77
C ARG A 220 1.91 -1.88 -7.73
N SER A 221 2.47 -1.53 -6.57
CA SER A 221 3.37 -0.37 -6.42
C SER A 221 4.80 -0.67 -6.87
N LEU A 222 5.23 -1.93 -6.77
CA LEU A 222 6.61 -2.34 -7.01
C LEU A 222 6.86 -3.01 -8.36
N LYS A 223 5.85 -3.62 -8.99
CA LYS A 223 5.98 -4.45 -10.20
C LYS A 223 6.70 -3.77 -11.37
N VAL A 224 6.58 -2.44 -11.49
CA VAL A 224 7.28 -1.62 -12.50
C VAL A 224 8.79 -1.50 -12.23
N LEU A 225 9.18 -1.47 -10.96
CA LEU A 225 10.56 -1.27 -10.51
C LEU A 225 11.29 -2.60 -10.30
N GLU A 226 10.55 -3.64 -9.92
CA GLU A 226 11.04 -4.98 -9.63
C GLU A 226 10.10 -6.02 -10.27
N HIS A 227 10.34 -6.34 -11.54
CA HIS A 227 9.53 -7.27 -12.33
C HIS A 227 9.49 -8.71 -11.79
N CYS A 228 10.48 -9.08 -10.98
CA CYS A 228 10.57 -10.37 -10.31
C CYS A 228 9.67 -10.52 -9.06
N ILE A 229 9.01 -9.45 -8.58
CA ILE A 229 8.29 -9.52 -7.30
C ILE A 229 7.10 -10.49 -7.31
N GLN A 230 6.32 -10.54 -8.40
CA GLN A 230 5.22 -11.51 -8.52
C GLN A 230 5.75 -12.93 -8.75
N PRO A 231 6.67 -13.21 -9.72
CA PRO A 231 7.28 -14.53 -9.86
C PRO A 231 7.97 -15.07 -8.59
N PHE A 232 8.50 -14.20 -7.74
CA PHE A 232 9.04 -14.58 -6.44
C PHE A 232 7.94 -15.01 -5.47
N LEU A 233 6.88 -14.21 -5.32
CA LEU A 233 5.75 -14.57 -4.44
C LEU A 233 5.06 -15.86 -4.93
N ASP A 234 4.85 -16.01 -6.25
CA ASP A 234 4.32 -17.23 -6.88
C ASP A 234 5.22 -18.47 -6.64
N HIS A 235 6.52 -18.27 -6.39
CA HIS A 235 7.45 -19.34 -6.03
C HIS A 235 7.43 -19.68 -4.52
N CYS A 236 7.03 -18.71 -3.69
CA CYS A 236 6.93 -18.87 -2.24
C CYS A 236 5.60 -19.48 -1.79
N ASP A 237 4.53 -19.37 -2.59
CA ASP A 237 3.28 -20.13 -2.40
C ASP A 237 3.53 -21.60 -2.78
N THR A 238 3.96 -22.39 -1.80
CA THR A 238 4.43 -23.77 -2.03
C THR A 238 3.30 -24.79 -2.05
N ASP A 239 2.19 -24.52 -1.36
CA ASP A 239 0.99 -25.38 -1.35
C ASP A 239 -0.12 -24.93 -2.32
N ASN A 240 0.05 -23.76 -2.96
CA ASN A 240 -0.81 -23.16 -3.98
C ASN A 240 -2.18 -22.70 -3.44
N ASP A 241 -2.26 -22.30 -2.17
CA ASP A 241 -3.49 -21.79 -1.54
C ASP A 241 -3.82 -20.32 -1.89
N ASN A 242 -2.93 -19.63 -2.62
CA ASN A 242 -3.01 -18.21 -2.99
C ASN A 242 -2.82 -17.23 -1.82
N LYS A 243 -2.10 -17.66 -0.79
CA LYS A 243 -1.54 -16.85 0.30
C LYS A 243 -0.04 -17.17 0.45
N ILE A 244 0.63 -16.40 1.30
CA ILE A 244 1.99 -16.70 1.75
C ILE A 244 1.97 -16.83 3.27
N SER A 245 2.13 -18.05 3.79
CA SER A 245 2.21 -18.27 5.22
C SER A 245 3.49 -17.68 5.84
N SER A 246 3.50 -17.45 7.15
CA SER A 246 4.70 -17.00 7.86
C SER A 246 5.90 -17.97 7.71
N GLU A 247 5.63 -19.26 7.52
CA GLU A 247 6.66 -20.30 7.34
C GLU A 247 7.24 -20.27 5.92
N GLU A 248 6.39 -20.08 4.91
CA GLU A 248 6.83 -19.88 3.52
C GLU A 248 7.60 -18.59 3.33
N TRP A 249 7.08 -17.46 3.81
CA TRP A 249 7.77 -16.17 3.78
C TRP A 249 9.16 -16.25 4.41
N GLY A 250 9.23 -16.83 5.62
CA GLY A 250 10.49 -17.02 6.33
C GLY A 250 11.46 -17.91 5.57
N THR A 251 10.99 -19.04 5.03
CA THR A 251 11.80 -19.98 4.25
C THR A 251 12.33 -19.33 2.97
N CYS A 252 11.46 -18.66 2.20
CA CYS A 252 11.80 -18.02 0.92
C CYS A 252 12.84 -16.90 1.07
N LEU A 253 12.76 -16.13 2.17
CA LEU A 253 13.68 -15.03 2.47
C LEU A 253 14.88 -15.47 3.32
N GLY A 254 14.99 -16.76 3.65
CA GLY A 254 16.17 -17.35 4.29
C GLY A 254 16.29 -17.09 5.80
N LEU A 255 15.18 -16.92 6.50
CA LEU A 255 15.10 -16.97 7.97
C LEU A 255 15.45 -18.37 8.48
N ASP A 256 15.95 -18.47 9.72
CA ASP A 256 16.10 -19.76 10.39
C ASP A 256 14.87 -20.14 11.24
N LYS A 257 14.92 -21.30 11.91
CA LYS A 257 13.78 -21.82 12.68
C LYS A 257 13.45 -20.97 13.91
N ASP A 258 14.45 -20.33 14.51
CA ASP A 258 14.25 -19.50 15.69
C ASP A 258 13.69 -18.13 15.26
N ASP A 259 14.18 -17.59 14.13
CA ASP A 259 13.60 -16.42 13.47
C ASP A 259 12.12 -16.63 13.10
N MET A 260 11.77 -17.78 12.51
CA MET A 260 10.38 -18.11 12.12
C MET A 260 9.46 -18.36 13.32
N ALA A 261 9.98 -18.98 14.39
CA ALA A 261 9.24 -19.11 15.64
C ALA A 261 8.96 -17.73 16.26
N PHE A 262 9.93 -16.82 16.22
CA PHE A 262 9.77 -15.44 16.67
C PHE A 262 8.75 -14.68 15.82
N LEU A 263 8.85 -14.75 14.47
CA LEU A 263 7.90 -14.14 13.52
C LEU A 263 6.44 -14.39 13.92
N LYS A 264 6.09 -15.66 14.05
CA LYS A 264 4.74 -16.13 14.38
C LYS A 264 4.21 -15.57 15.70
N THR A 265 5.08 -15.47 16.71
CA THR A 265 4.72 -14.87 18.00
C THR A 265 4.65 -13.35 17.98
N PHE A 266 5.45 -12.70 17.13
CA PHE A 266 5.59 -11.25 17.12
C PHE A 266 4.49 -10.55 16.30
N CYS A 267 4.08 -11.11 15.15
CA CYS A 267 2.99 -10.52 14.33
C CYS A 267 1.58 -10.82 14.85
N SER A 268 1.41 -11.73 15.81
CA SER A 268 0.11 -12.08 16.40
C SER A 268 -0.43 -11.03 17.40
N HIS A 269 0.18 -9.83 17.47
CA HIS A 269 -0.06 -8.75 18.44
C HIS A 269 0.06 -7.34 17.82
#